data_AF-A0A970P593-F1
#
_entry.id   AF-A0A970P593-F1
#
_cell.length_a   1.000
_cell.length_b   1.000
_cell.length_c   1.000
_cell.angle_alpha   90.00
_cell.angle_beta   90.00
_cell.angle_gamma   90.00
#
_symmetry.space_group_name_H-M   'P 1'
#
loop_
_entity.id
_entity.type
_entity.pdbx_description
1 polymer ?
#
loop_
_entity_poly.entity_id
_entity_poly.type
_entity_poly.pdbx_seq_one_letter_code
_entity_poly.pdbx_strand_id
1 'polypeptide(L)'
;NGTIATITTSPMMTQGGGKSDINFLLRDQIIGWSPSAVTVTGLEAPELAGEPQETPNIDATFVRAILAGDQSLIPCSYEDGLRTSDLTLAANESAKSGNPVRPKMV
;
A
#
# COMPACT_ATOMS: atom_id res chain seq x y z
N ASN A 1 15.03 7.36 -4.10
CA ASN A 1 15.97 7.17 -2.96
C ASN A 1 16.74 5.83 -3.02
N GLY A 2 16.66 5.05 -4.10
CA GLY A 2 17.44 3.81 -4.26
C GLY A 2 16.82 2.56 -3.64
N THR A 3 15.67 2.68 -2.97
CA THR A 3 14.92 1.54 -2.42
C THR A 3 14.39 0.64 -3.52
N ILE A 4 14.48 -0.67 -3.30
CA ILE A 4 13.91 -1.71 -4.17
C ILE A 4 12.68 -2.27 -3.48
N ALA A 5 11.61 -2.50 -4.24
CA ALA A 5 10.38 -3.09 -3.75
C ALA A 5 9.90 -4.18 -4.70
N THR A 6 9.21 -5.18 -4.14
CA THR A 6 8.51 -6.22 -4.89
C THR A 6 7.03 -6.14 -4.53
N ILE A 7 6.18 -6.16 -5.55
CA ILE A 7 4.73 -6.21 -5.41
C ILE A 7 4.26 -7.48 -6.09
N THR A 8 3.52 -8.32 -5.35
CA THR A 8 3.01 -9.59 -5.85
C THR A 8 1.52 -9.67 -5.61
N THR A 9 0.76 -10.01 -6.65
CA THR A 9 -0.69 -10.25 -6.58
C THR A 9 -1.00 -11.61 -7.17
N SER A 10 -1.84 -12.40 -6.51
CA SER A 10 -2.26 -13.72 -6.99
C SER A 10 -3.74 -13.95 -6.71
N PRO A 11 -4.58 -14.18 -7.74
CA PRO A 11 -5.99 -14.51 -7.57
C PRO A 11 -6.22 -16.02 -7.38
N MET A 12 -5.18 -16.81 -7.08
CA MET A 12 -5.25 -18.28 -7.12
C MET A 12 -5.95 -18.93 -5.92
N MET A 13 -6.33 -18.17 -4.89
CA MET A 13 -6.93 -18.73 -3.68
C MET A 13 -8.45 -18.97 -3.86
N THR A 14 -8.88 -20.22 -3.70
CA THR A 14 -10.28 -20.65 -3.98
C THR A 14 -11.07 -21.07 -2.74
N GLN A 15 -10.46 -21.08 -1.55
CA GLN A 15 -11.06 -21.56 -0.29
C GLN A 15 -10.93 -20.51 0.82
N GLY A 16 -11.20 -19.26 0.47
CA GLY A 16 -10.83 -18.10 1.26
C GLY A 16 -9.63 -17.36 0.65
N GLY A 17 -9.40 -16.15 1.13
CA GLY A 17 -8.37 -15.25 0.60
C GLY A 17 -8.36 -13.95 1.40
N GLY A 18 -7.92 -12.85 0.78
CA GLY A 18 -7.88 -11.55 1.46
C GLY A 18 -6.66 -11.39 2.36
N LYS A 19 -5.48 -11.56 1.77
CA LYS A 19 -4.21 -11.24 2.42
C LYS A 19 -3.59 -10.04 1.72
N SER A 20 -3.36 -8.98 2.48
CA SER A 20 -2.65 -7.79 2.05
C SER A 20 -1.67 -7.45 3.15
N ASP A 21 -0.40 -7.74 2.94
CA ASP A 21 0.65 -7.38 3.89
C ASP A 21 1.75 -6.60 3.18
N ILE A 22 2.45 -5.79 3.95
CA ILE A 22 3.61 -5.03 3.52
C ILE A 22 4.74 -5.36 4.49
N ASN A 23 5.92 -5.68 3.95
CA ASN A 23 7.12 -5.86 4.75
C ASN A 23 8.14 -4.78 4.38
N PHE A 24 8.56 -4.01 5.37
CA PHE A 24 9.67 -3.08 5.24
C PHE A 24 10.94 -3.79 5.73
N LEU A 25 11.87 -4.02 4.80
CA LEU A 25 13.17 -4.60 5.10
C LEU A 25 14.16 -3.47 5.35
N LEU A 26 14.55 -3.30 6.62
CA LEU A 26 15.53 -2.32 7.06
C LEU A 26 16.88 -3.00 7.32
N ARG A 27 17.89 -2.25 7.74
CA ARG A 27 19.24 -2.77 8.01
C ARG A 27 19.23 -3.89 9.06
N ASP A 28 18.55 -3.67 10.17
CA ASP A 28 18.60 -4.54 11.36
C ASP A 28 17.20 -5.00 11.83
N GLN A 29 16.16 -4.62 11.10
CA GLN A 29 14.76 -4.86 11.45
C GLN A 29 13.89 -5.16 10.23
N ILE A 30 12.83 -5.92 10.46
CA ILE A 30 11.72 -6.13 9.53
C ILE A 30 10.46 -5.62 10.20
N ILE A 31 9.77 -4.71 9.53
CA ILE A 31 8.45 -4.23 9.98
C ILE A 31 7.40 -4.84 9.05
N GLY A 32 6.55 -5.69 9.60
CA GLY A 32 5.38 -6.22 8.92
C GLY A 32 4.16 -5.39 9.24
N TRP A 33 3.37 -5.07 8.23
CA TRP A 33 2.05 -4.45 8.38
C TRP A 33 1.00 -5.30 7.68
N SER A 34 -0.11 -5.55 8.35
CA SER A 34 -1.34 -6.09 7.79
C SER A 34 -2.54 -5.34 8.39
N PRO A 35 -3.75 -5.49 7.82
CA PRO A 35 -4.96 -4.90 8.40
C PRO A 35 -5.24 -5.31 9.86
N SER A 36 -4.71 -6.46 10.31
CA SER A 36 -4.98 -7.00 11.64
C SER A 36 -3.81 -6.88 12.61
N ALA A 37 -2.59 -6.61 12.15
CA ALA A 37 -1.42 -6.58 13.00
C ALA A 37 -0.27 -5.77 12.41
N VAL A 38 0.54 -5.21 13.29
CA VAL A 38 1.89 -4.75 12.98
C VAL A 38 2.87 -5.65 13.72
N THR A 39 3.95 -6.05 13.05
CA THR A 39 5.00 -6.90 13.62
C THR A 39 6.35 -6.22 13.45
N VAL A 40 7.22 -6.37 14.44
CA VAL A 40 8.62 -5.94 14.34
C VAL A 40 9.51 -7.12 14.73
N THR A 41 10.44 -7.47 13.85
CA THR A 41 11.44 -8.53 14.07
C THR A 41 12.83 -7.93 13.91
N GLY A 42 13.77 -8.29 14.77
CA GLY A 42 15.15 -7.75 14.73
C GLY A 42 15.61 -7.27 16.11
N LEU A 43 16.67 -6.45 16.13
CA LEU A 43 17.25 -5.97 17.39
C LEU A 43 16.25 -5.05 18.12
N GLU A 44 16.04 -5.31 19.42
CA GLU A 44 15.12 -4.57 20.33
C GLU A 44 13.79 -4.18 19.67
N ALA A 45 12.97 -5.17 19.29
CA ALA A 45 11.62 -4.91 18.82
C ALA A 45 10.86 -4.07 19.87
N PRO A 46 10.51 -2.81 19.57
CA PRO A 46 9.85 -1.95 20.54
C PRO A 46 8.46 -2.51 20.85
N GLU A 47 8.00 -2.27 22.07
CA GLU A 47 6.58 -2.43 22.36
C GLU A 47 5.81 -1.45 21.49
N LEU A 48 4.88 -1.97 20.69
CA LEU A 48 4.07 -1.15 19.81
C LEU A 48 3.14 -0.30 20.68
N ALA A 49 3.39 1.00 20.72
CA ALA A 49 2.54 1.94 21.44
C ALA A 49 1.31 2.29 20.60
N GLY A 50 0.13 2.23 21.23
CA GLY A 50 -1.13 2.70 20.65
C GLY A 50 -2.23 1.63 20.66
N GLU A 51 -3.45 2.08 20.88
CA GLU A 51 -4.64 1.24 20.75
C GLU A 51 -4.99 1.07 19.27
N PRO A 52 -5.27 -0.17 18.80
CA PRO A 52 -5.75 -0.41 17.45
C PRO A 52 -6.93 0.50 17.13
N GLN A 53 -6.79 1.31 16.08
CA GLN A 53 -7.87 2.16 15.60
C GLN A 53 -8.61 1.45 14.47
N GLU A 54 -9.93 1.50 14.49
CA GLU A 54 -10.71 1.07 13.34
C GLU A 54 -10.40 1.98 12.15
N THR A 55 -10.08 1.36 11.01
CA THR A 55 -9.95 2.11 9.77
C THR A 55 -11.33 2.59 9.33
N PRO A 56 -11.55 3.89 9.15
CA PRO A 56 -12.84 4.41 8.70
C PRO A 56 -13.25 3.79 7.37
N ASN A 57 -14.55 3.58 7.19
CA ASN A 57 -15.07 3.19 5.88
C ASN A 57 -14.73 4.27 4.84
N ILE A 58 -14.17 3.86 3.70
CA ILE A 58 -13.65 4.78 2.68
C ILE A 58 -14.78 5.61 2.05
N ASP A 59 -15.95 5.03 1.80
CA ASP A 59 -17.09 5.73 1.19
C ASP A 59 -17.66 6.76 2.14
N ALA A 60 -17.83 6.40 3.42
CA ALA A 60 -18.29 7.32 4.45
C ALA A 60 -17.32 8.50 4.65
N THR A 61 -16.01 8.22 4.61
CA THR A 61 -14.96 9.24 4.69
C THR A 61 -15.02 10.20 3.50
N PHE A 62 -15.19 9.67 2.29
CA PHE A 62 -15.34 10.46 1.09
C PHE A 62 -16.58 11.36 1.15
N VAL A 63 -17.76 10.81 1.48
CA VAL A 63 -19.01 11.58 1.61
C VAL A 63 -18.85 12.70 2.64
N ARG A 64 -18.24 12.41 3.79
CA ARG A 64 -17.96 13.41 4.82
C ARG A 64 -17.07 14.54 4.31
N ALA A 65 -16.00 14.21 3.56
CA ALA A 65 -15.09 15.19 2.96
C ALA A 65 -15.83 16.15 2.03
N ILE A 66 -16.70 15.61 1.17
CA ILE A 66 -17.51 16.42 0.25
C ILE A 66 -18.49 17.32 1.00
N LEU A 67 -19.24 16.78 1.96
CA LEU A 67 -20.22 17.54 2.74
C LEU A 67 -19.57 18.66 3.56
N ALA A 68 -18.39 18.40 4.13
CA ALA A 68 -17.65 19.39 4.90
C ALA A 68 -16.88 20.40 4.04
N GLY A 69 -16.73 20.14 2.74
CA GLY A 69 -15.83 20.91 1.87
C GLY A 69 -14.36 20.79 2.30
N ASP A 70 -14.00 19.69 2.98
CA ASP A 70 -12.68 19.47 3.58
C ASP A 70 -11.93 18.34 2.87
N GLN A 71 -11.06 18.71 1.94
CA GLN A 71 -10.25 17.78 1.17
C GLN A 71 -9.18 17.08 2.02
N SER A 72 -8.82 17.61 3.20
CA SER A 72 -7.79 16.99 4.06
C SER A 72 -8.21 15.61 4.60
N LEU A 73 -9.52 15.31 4.56
CA LEU A 73 -10.07 14.00 4.90
C LEU A 73 -9.81 12.92 3.84
N ILE A 74 -9.36 13.30 2.63
CA ILE A 74 -9.01 12.38 1.55
C ILE A 74 -7.48 12.40 1.39
N PRO A 75 -6.76 11.41 1.95
CA PRO A 75 -5.29 11.44 1.98
C PRO A 75 -4.64 11.25 0.60
N CYS A 76 -5.37 10.72 -0.38
CA CYS A 76 -4.88 10.48 -1.74
C CYS A 76 -5.67 11.31 -2.74
N SER A 77 -4.99 12.15 -3.51
CA SER A 77 -5.63 12.93 -4.56
C SER A 77 -5.97 12.06 -5.79
N TYR A 78 -6.78 12.61 -6.69
CA TYR A 78 -7.03 11.96 -7.99
C TYR A 78 -5.72 11.79 -8.79
N GLU A 79 -4.81 12.77 -8.72
CA GLU A 79 -3.51 12.70 -9.38
C GLU A 79 -2.66 11.54 -8.85
N ASP A 80 -2.67 11.29 -7.54
CA ASP A 80 -1.98 10.14 -6.95
C ASP A 80 -2.55 8.81 -7.46
N GLY A 81 -3.88 8.74 -7.61
CA GLY A 81 -4.56 7.60 -8.25
C GLY A 81 -4.10 7.36 -9.69
N LEU A 82 -3.91 8.42 -10.48
CA LEU A 82 -3.37 8.31 -11.84
C LEU A 82 -1.92 7.81 -11.86
N ARG A 83 -1.07 8.26 -10.93
CA ARG A 83 0.31 7.76 -10.77
C ARG A 83 0.34 6.26 -10.44
N THR A 84 -0.56 5.79 -9.57
CA THR A 84 -0.69 4.35 -9.29
C THR A 84 -1.13 3.57 -10.54
N SER A 85 -2.08 4.09 -11.30
CA SER A 85 -2.54 3.46 -12.54
C SER A 85 -1.43 3.35 -13.59
N ASP A 86 -0.63 4.41 -13.75
CA ASP A 86 0.51 4.43 -14.67
C ASP A 86 1.58 3.39 -14.31
N LEU A 87 1.84 3.16 -13.02
CA LEU A 87 2.70 2.05 -12.57
C LEU A 87 2.15 0.68 -13.00
N THR A 88 0.83 0.45 -12.87
CA THR A 88 0.20 -0.81 -13.32
C THR A 88 0.32 -0.99 -14.84
N LEU A 89 0.15 0.09 -15.61
CA LEU A 89 0.33 0.05 -17.07
C LEU A 89 1.78 -0.26 -17.46
N ALA A 90 2.75 0.35 -16.80
CA ALA A 90 4.17 0.07 -17.01
C ALA A 90 4.53 -1.39 -16.67
N ALA A 91 3.98 -1.94 -15.58
CA ALA A 91 4.17 -3.35 -15.23
C ALA A 91 3.63 -4.31 -16.31
N ASN A 92 2.45 -4.02 -16.86
CA ASN A 92 1.87 -4.81 -17.96
C ASN A 92 2.71 -4.74 -19.23
N GLU A 93 3.23 -3.56 -19.59
CA GLU A 93 4.11 -3.40 -20.74
C GLU A 93 5.46 -4.10 -20.52
N SER A 94 6.00 -4.04 -19.30
CA SER A 94 7.21 -4.76 -18.92
C SER A 94 7.03 -6.28 -19.07
N ALA A 95 5.89 -6.81 -18.64
CA ALA A 95 5.58 -8.23 -18.78
C ALA A 95 5.45 -8.67 -20.25
N LYS A 96 4.87 -7.82 -21.11
CA LYS A 96 4.72 -8.10 -22.55
C LYS A 96 6.05 -8.06 -23.30
N SER A 97 6.88 -7.07 -22.99
CA SER A 97 8.13 -6.81 -23.71
C SER A 97 9.32 -7.60 -23.16
N GLY A 98 9.22 -8.13 -21.94
CA GLY A 98 10.34 -8.78 -21.24
C GLY A 98 11.42 -7.81 -20.74
N ASN A 99 11.19 -6.50 -20.82
CA ASN A 99 12.15 -5.47 -20.46
C ASN A 99 11.61 -4.58 -19.33
N PRO A 100 12.47 -3.99 -18.48
CA PRO A 100 12.04 -2.98 -17.52
C PRO A 100 11.43 -1.76 -18.21
N VAL A 101 10.27 -1.30 -17.73
CA VAL A 101 9.58 -0.11 -18.25
C VAL A 101 9.42 0.90 -17.13
N ARG A 102 9.81 2.16 -17.40
CA ARG A 102 9.62 3.26 -16.47
C ARG A 102 8.19 3.81 -16.61
N PRO A 103 7.44 4.03 -15.51
CA PRO A 103 6.17 4.73 -15.59
C PRO A 103 6.37 6.19 -16.06
N LYS A 104 5.35 6.79 -16.65
CA LYS A 104 5.40 8.11 -17.30
C LYS A 104 5.22 9.27 -16.32
N MET A 105 4.55 9.06 -15.19
CA MET A 105 4.20 10.08 -14.21
C MET A 105 5.18 10.16 -13.01
N VAL A 106 6.39 9.58 -13.13
CA VAL A 106 7.45 9.53 -12.09
C VAL A 106 8.72 10.30 -12.45
#